data_AF-A8PVJ2-F1
#
_entry.id   AF-A8PVJ2-F1
#
_cell.length_a   1.000
_cell.length_b   1.000
_cell.length_c   1.000
_cell.angle_alpha   90.00
_cell.angle_beta   90.00
_cell.angle_gamma   90.00
#
_symmetry.space_group_name_H-M   'P 1'
#
loop_
_entity.id
_entity.type
_entity.pdbx_description
1 polymer ?
#
loop_
_entity_poly.entity_id
_entity_poly.type
_entity_poly.pdbx_seq_one_letter_code
_entity_poly.pdbx_strand_id
1 'polypeptide(L)'
;MGSSYAHTVSDPTDMLATLQNQMEAVKNSVHLAFDKSMDKYLAEYETLDTQARASDPDTPLKYRLTAAKMLVSAAYVYLDTLWMYLKTQGVDPTTHPVHSELERVHSYFAKLKGVSSNTKEKTSQKIDVDAAKRMVHAAASLGKHTRFDEEKSHPPVQQPPSQNDVHEEPVQSAPSKKKKKLLSRQAKPSKKNP
;
A
#
# COMPACT_ATOMS: atom_id res chain seq x y z
N MET A 1 1.85 37.93 -54.27
CA MET A 1 2.72 38.58 -53.26
C MET A 1 2.73 37.69 -52.02
N GLY A 2 3.73 36.82 -51.90
CA GLY A 2 3.93 35.99 -50.71
C GLY A 2 4.95 36.67 -49.80
N SER A 3 4.51 37.19 -48.67
CA SER A 3 5.44 37.69 -47.64
C SER A 3 6.25 36.51 -47.11
N SER A 4 7.57 36.58 -47.29
CA SER A 4 8.54 35.66 -46.72
C SER A 4 8.48 35.73 -45.19
N TYR A 5 8.26 34.59 -44.54
CA TYR A 5 8.23 34.43 -43.08
C TYR A 5 9.57 34.75 -42.37
N ALA A 6 10.63 35.08 -43.13
CA ALA A 6 11.97 35.29 -42.62
C ALA A 6 12.18 36.59 -41.82
N HIS A 7 11.26 37.56 -41.89
CA HIS A 7 11.47 38.90 -41.31
C HIS A 7 10.76 39.13 -39.95
N THR A 8 10.02 38.15 -39.44
CA THR A 8 9.28 38.28 -38.16
C THR A 8 9.91 37.49 -37.01
N VAL A 9 11.02 36.80 -37.24
CA VAL A 9 11.74 36.09 -36.18
C VAL A 9 12.88 36.99 -35.71
N SER A 10 12.66 37.72 -34.62
CA SER A 10 13.72 38.39 -33.87
C SER A 10 14.83 37.38 -33.53
N ASP A 11 16.09 37.80 -33.61
CA ASP A 11 17.26 36.97 -33.29
C ASP A 11 17.06 36.27 -31.93
N PRO A 12 17.01 34.93 -31.88
CA PRO A 12 16.76 34.20 -30.64
C PRO A 12 17.94 34.25 -29.66
N THR A 13 19.08 34.81 -30.04
CA THR A 13 20.33 34.80 -29.26
C THR A 13 20.15 35.41 -27.86
N ASP A 14 19.46 36.55 -27.74
CA ASP A 14 19.23 37.19 -26.43
C ASP A 14 18.31 36.36 -25.52
N MET A 15 17.30 35.70 -26.11
CA MET A 15 16.41 34.79 -25.39
C MET A 15 17.17 33.55 -24.92
N LEU A 16 18.05 33.00 -25.77
CA LEU A 16 18.90 31.85 -25.42
C LEU A 16 19.88 32.21 -24.29
N ALA A 17 20.51 33.38 -24.34
CA ALA A 17 21.40 33.86 -23.27
C ALA A 17 20.65 34.03 -21.95
N THR A 18 19.44 34.60 -21.99
CA THR A 18 18.57 34.74 -20.81
C THR A 18 18.18 33.38 -20.23
N LEU A 19 17.80 32.42 -21.09
CA LEU A 19 17.47 31.06 -20.70
C LEU A 19 18.67 30.34 -20.07
N GLN A 20 19.88 30.50 -20.63
CA GLN A 20 21.10 29.92 -20.08
C GLN A 20 21.38 30.44 -18.67
N ASN A 21 21.27 31.76 -18.45
CA ASN A 21 21.44 32.35 -17.13
C ASN A 21 20.41 31.82 -16.12
N GLN A 22 19.16 31.66 -16.54
CA GLN A 22 18.11 31.06 -15.69
C GLN A 22 18.41 29.59 -15.39
N MET A 23 18.87 28.82 -16.38
CA MET A 23 19.25 27.42 -16.20
C MET A 23 20.43 27.27 -15.24
N GLU A 24 21.41 28.18 -15.29
CA GLU A 24 22.55 28.19 -14.37
C GLU A 24 22.13 28.50 -12.93
N ALA A 25 21.23 29.48 -12.73
CA ALA A 25 20.66 29.78 -11.42
C ALA A 25 19.90 28.56 -10.84
N VAL A 26 19.09 27.89 -11.66
CA VAL A 26 18.39 26.66 -11.26
C VAL A 26 19.39 25.56 -10.92
N LYS A 27 20.40 25.33 -11.75
CA LYS A 27 21.45 24.35 -11.51
C LYS A 27 22.15 24.58 -10.17
N ASN A 28 22.49 25.82 -9.85
CA ASN A 28 23.13 26.17 -8.58
C ASN A 28 22.19 25.92 -7.39
N SER A 29 20.91 26.28 -7.50
CA SER A 29 19.94 25.98 -6.45
C SER A 29 19.74 24.48 -6.22
N VAL A 30 19.74 23.68 -7.28
CA VAL A 30 19.61 22.22 -7.21
C VAL A 30 20.85 21.60 -6.56
N HIS A 31 22.06 22.03 -6.95
CA HIS A 31 23.29 21.57 -6.30
C HIS A 31 23.34 21.93 -4.82
N LEU A 32 22.88 23.12 -4.43
CA LEU A 32 22.84 23.53 -3.03
C LEU A 32 21.81 22.72 -2.23
N ALA A 33 20.66 22.43 -2.82
CA ALA A 33 19.61 21.64 -2.18
C ALA A 33 19.97 20.14 -2.07
N PHE A 34 20.70 19.61 -3.04
CA PHE A 34 21.09 18.20 -3.15
C PHE A 34 22.61 18.07 -3.26
N ASP A 35 23.32 18.40 -2.17
CA ASP A 35 24.77 18.28 -2.07
C ASP A 35 25.24 16.81 -2.10
N LYS A 36 24.38 15.90 -1.62
CA LYS A 36 24.63 14.45 -1.63
C LYS A 36 23.72 13.75 -2.64
N SER A 37 24.10 12.54 -3.05
CA SER A 37 23.20 11.70 -3.83
C SER A 37 21.97 11.31 -3.01
N MET A 38 20.84 11.14 -3.69
CA MET A 38 19.57 10.72 -3.11
C MET A 38 19.70 9.48 -2.21
N ASP A 39 20.49 8.49 -2.65
CA ASP A 39 20.73 7.25 -1.91
C ASP A 39 21.38 7.48 -0.53
N LYS A 40 22.27 8.47 -0.43
CA LYS A 40 22.92 8.82 0.84
C LYS A 40 21.91 9.42 1.82
N TYR A 41 21.00 10.27 1.36
CA TYR A 41 19.93 10.80 2.19
C TYR A 41 18.96 9.70 2.65
N LEU A 42 18.61 8.75 1.77
CA LEU A 42 17.75 7.62 2.14
C LEU A 42 18.38 6.75 3.21
N ALA A 43 19.66 6.42 3.08
CA ALA A 43 20.41 5.68 4.09
C ALA A 43 20.47 6.44 5.42
N GLU A 44 20.72 7.76 5.39
CA GLU A 44 20.71 8.62 6.58
C GLU A 44 19.34 8.64 7.27
N TYR A 45 18.24 8.69 6.52
CA TYR A 45 16.90 8.61 7.11
C TYR A 45 16.57 7.23 7.68
N GLU A 46 17.13 6.15 7.12
CA GLU A 46 16.97 4.80 7.66
C GLU A 46 17.74 4.61 8.97
N THR A 47 18.98 5.11 9.05
CA THR A 47 19.75 5.06 10.30
C THR A 47 19.10 5.91 11.38
N LEU A 48 18.58 7.10 11.04
CA LEU A 48 17.82 7.93 11.98
C LEU A 48 16.51 7.26 12.45
N ASP A 49 15.79 6.57 11.55
CA ASP A 49 14.57 5.83 11.93
C ASP A 49 14.87 4.66 12.87
N THR A 50 15.92 3.89 12.58
CA THR A 50 16.34 2.76 13.43
C THR A 50 16.81 3.24 14.80
N GLN A 51 17.59 4.32 14.87
CA GLN A 51 18.00 4.93 16.14
C GLN A 51 16.81 5.44 16.96
N ALA A 52 15.84 6.08 16.29
CA ALA A 52 14.66 6.61 16.95
C ALA A 52 13.78 5.48 17.52
N ARG A 53 13.54 4.41 16.75
CA ARG A 53 12.79 3.22 17.20
C ARG A 53 13.49 2.43 18.31
N ALA A 54 14.84 2.41 18.30
CA ALA A 54 15.60 1.79 19.37
C ALA A 54 15.44 2.55 20.70
N SER A 55 15.22 3.87 20.64
CA SER A 55 14.99 4.70 21.82
C SER A 55 13.55 4.63 22.32
N ASP A 56 12.58 4.72 21.40
CA ASP A 56 11.15 4.63 21.70
C ASP A 56 10.42 3.83 20.59
N PRO A 57 9.86 2.65 20.91
CA PRO A 57 9.12 1.83 19.95
C PRO A 57 7.89 2.51 19.34
N ASP A 58 7.27 3.46 20.05
CA ASP A 58 6.07 4.18 19.63
C ASP A 58 6.39 5.51 18.91
N THR A 59 7.67 5.72 18.56
CA THR A 59 8.10 6.94 17.86
C THR A 59 7.33 7.13 16.55
N PRO A 60 6.80 8.34 16.27
CA PRO A 60 6.17 8.65 14.99
C PRO A 60 7.11 8.40 13.81
N LEU A 61 6.59 7.90 12.68
CA LEU A 61 7.34 7.58 11.45
C LEU A 61 7.83 8.82 10.68
N LYS A 62 8.38 9.81 11.38
CA LYS A 62 8.82 11.10 10.82
C LYS A 62 9.87 10.91 9.72
N TYR A 63 10.91 10.13 9.99
CA TYR A 63 12.04 9.96 9.05
C TYR A 63 11.62 9.19 7.80
N ARG A 64 10.85 8.10 7.96
CA ARG A 64 10.26 7.34 6.84
C ARG A 64 9.31 8.19 6.00
N LEU A 65 8.50 9.05 6.63
CA LEU A 65 7.59 9.94 5.91
C LEU A 65 8.35 11.01 5.10
N THR A 66 9.42 11.56 5.65
CA THR A 66 10.30 12.50 4.92
C THR A 66 10.96 11.82 3.72
N ALA A 67 11.50 10.61 3.91
CA ALA A 67 12.06 9.81 2.81
C ALA A 67 11.02 9.53 1.71
N ALA A 68 9.79 9.17 2.08
CA ALA A 68 8.72 8.94 1.12
C ALA A 68 8.33 10.21 0.36
N LYS A 69 8.25 11.37 1.03
CA LYS A 69 7.98 12.67 0.37
C LYS A 69 9.04 12.99 -0.68
N MET A 70 10.31 12.78 -0.34
CA MET A 70 11.43 13.01 -1.24
C MET A 70 11.35 12.11 -2.49
N LEU A 71 11.10 10.81 -2.31
CA LEU A 71 10.96 9.85 -3.42
C LEU A 71 9.78 10.19 -4.35
N VAL A 72 8.61 10.54 -3.79
CA VAL A 72 7.43 10.89 -4.58
C VAL A 72 7.66 12.18 -5.37
N SER A 73 8.32 13.18 -4.76
CA SER A 73 8.70 14.41 -5.45
C SER A 73 9.71 14.16 -6.57
N ALA A 74 10.72 13.31 -6.34
CA ALA A 74 11.70 12.95 -7.37
C ALA A 74 11.04 12.23 -8.57
N ALA A 75 10.15 11.29 -8.29
CA ALA A 75 9.37 10.59 -9.32
C ALA A 75 8.49 11.56 -10.12
N TYR A 76 7.87 12.54 -9.46
CA TYR A 76 7.08 13.57 -10.14
C TYR A 76 7.92 14.38 -11.13
N VAL A 77 9.06 14.90 -10.70
CA VAL A 77 9.97 15.68 -11.56
C VAL A 77 10.45 14.84 -12.75
N TYR A 78 10.82 13.58 -12.53
CA TYR A 78 11.22 12.68 -13.60
C TYR A 78 10.11 12.49 -14.65
N LEU A 79 8.88 12.22 -14.21
CA LEU A 79 7.74 12.08 -15.12
C LEU A 79 7.38 13.38 -15.83
N ASP A 80 7.52 14.53 -15.17
CA ASP A 80 7.25 15.85 -15.75
C ASP A 80 8.28 16.20 -16.84
N THR A 81 9.57 15.90 -16.63
CA THR A 81 10.58 16.05 -17.70
C THR A 81 10.30 15.16 -18.90
N LEU A 82 9.81 13.93 -18.68
CA LEU A 82 9.40 13.04 -19.75
C LEU A 82 8.15 13.57 -20.47
N TRP A 83 7.20 14.16 -19.74
CA TRP A 83 6.04 14.83 -20.32
C TRP A 83 6.45 16.00 -21.24
N MET A 84 7.36 16.86 -20.78
CA MET A 84 7.93 17.94 -21.58
C MET A 84 8.61 17.40 -22.84
N TYR A 85 9.42 16.34 -22.70
CA TYR A 85 10.07 15.68 -23.83
C TYR A 85 9.06 15.15 -24.87
N LEU A 86 7.97 14.51 -24.44
CA LEU A 86 6.94 14.04 -25.37
C LEU A 86 6.30 15.19 -26.15
N LYS A 87 6.03 16.31 -25.46
CA LYS A 87 5.51 17.53 -26.10
C LYS A 87 6.50 18.10 -27.13
N THR A 88 7.82 18.06 -26.89
CA THR A 88 8.80 18.53 -27.88
C THR A 88 8.87 17.64 -29.12
N GLN A 89 8.60 16.34 -28.97
CA GLN A 89 8.48 15.40 -30.10
C GLN A 89 7.13 15.48 -30.82
N GLY A 90 6.22 16.37 -30.41
CA GLY A 90 4.87 16.47 -30.98
C GLY A 90 3.94 15.31 -30.64
N VAL A 91 4.34 14.44 -29.72
CA VAL A 91 3.50 13.35 -29.20
C VAL A 91 2.61 13.91 -28.10
N ASP A 92 1.31 13.62 -28.14
CA ASP A 92 0.44 14.06 -27.05
C ASP A 92 0.58 13.16 -25.81
N PRO A 93 1.14 13.66 -24.69
CA PRO A 93 1.39 12.85 -23.50
C PRO A 93 0.14 12.35 -22.80
N THR A 94 -1.06 12.88 -23.09
CA THR A 94 -2.31 12.36 -22.52
C THR A 94 -2.65 10.96 -23.05
N THR A 95 -2.24 10.67 -24.29
CA THR A 95 -2.40 9.37 -24.93
C THR A 95 -1.29 8.39 -24.57
N HIS A 96 -0.20 8.90 -23.98
CA HIS A 96 0.98 8.12 -23.62
C HIS A 96 0.82 7.51 -22.21
N PRO A 97 1.38 6.32 -21.93
CA PRO A 97 1.34 5.70 -20.59
C PRO A 97 1.90 6.59 -19.46
N VAL A 98 2.68 7.61 -19.78
CA VAL A 98 3.19 8.60 -18.81
C VAL A 98 2.06 9.33 -18.08
N HIS A 99 0.92 9.57 -18.72
CA HIS A 99 -0.23 10.15 -18.03
C HIS A 99 -0.70 9.27 -16.86
N SER A 100 -0.79 7.95 -17.07
CA SER A 100 -1.18 7.01 -16.02
C SER A 100 -0.17 6.96 -14.87
N GLU A 101 1.12 7.14 -15.18
CA GLU A 101 2.19 7.22 -14.19
C GLU A 101 2.10 8.51 -13.35
N LEU A 102 1.75 9.63 -13.97
CA LEU A 102 1.50 10.89 -13.26
C LEU A 102 0.29 10.79 -12.32
N GLU A 103 -0.82 10.20 -12.77
CA GLU A 103 -1.96 9.94 -11.89
C GLU A 103 -1.59 9.04 -10.72
N ARG A 104 -0.74 8.04 -10.97
CA ARG A 104 -0.20 7.19 -9.89
C ARG A 104 0.57 8.01 -8.87
N VAL A 105 1.45 8.91 -9.31
CA VAL A 105 2.21 9.81 -8.42
C VAL A 105 1.30 10.77 -7.65
N HIS A 106 0.27 11.34 -8.29
CA HIS A 106 -0.74 12.15 -7.61
C HIS A 106 -1.47 11.38 -6.50
N SER A 107 -1.79 10.10 -6.73
CA SER A 107 -2.37 9.24 -5.71
C SER A 107 -1.45 9.08 -4.49
N TYR A 108 -0.12 9.05 -4.68
CA TYR A 108 0.84 8.99 -3.58
C TYR A 108 0.93 10.30 -2.81
N PHE A 109 0.84 11.45 -3.47
CA PHE A 109 0.72 12.73 -2.76
C PHE A 109 -0.53 12.80 -1.88
N ALA A 110 -1.67 12.28 -2.36
CA ALA A 110 -2.89 12.19 -1.55
C ALA A 110 -2.68 11.30 -0.31
N LYS A 111 -2.03 10.13 -0.46
CA LYS A 111 -1.68 9.25 0.66
C LYS A 111 -0.75 9.94 1.67
N LEU A 112 0.29 10.64 1.20
CA LEU A 112 1.24 11.36 2.06
C LEU A 112 0.56 12.50 2.85
N LYS A 113 -0.39 13.19 2.23
CA LYS A 113 -1.22 14.21 2.89
C LYS A 113 -2.10 13.58 3.97
N GLY A 114 -2.78 12.48 3.66
CA GLY A 114 -3.61 11.74 4.61
C GLY A 114 -2.83 11.27 5.85
N VAL A 115 -1.62 10.75 5.67
CA VAL A 115 -0.75 10.35 6.80
C VAL A 115 -0.28 11.57 7.60
N SER A 116 0.05 12.68 6.94
CA SER A 116 0.50 13.90 7.62
C SER A 116 -0.62 14.56 8.44
N SER A 117 -1.88 14.44 8.01
CA SER A 117 -3.06 14.98 8.72
C SER A 117 -3.57 14.04 9.81
N ASN A 118 -3.53 12.72 9.59
CA ASN A 118 -4.02 11.71 10.54
C ASN A 118 -3.18 11.57 11.80
N THR A 119 -2.00 12.19 11.90
CA THR A 119 -1.27 12.28 13.18
C THR A 119 -2.10 12.98 14.27
N LYS A 120 -3.11 13.79 13.91
CA LYS A 120 -4.03 14.43 14.87
C LYS A 120 -5.19 13.54 15.27
N GLU A 121 -5.66 12.70 14.38
CA GLU A 121 -6.71 11.72 14.66
C GLU A 121 -6.02 10.40 14.99
N LYS A 122 -5.62 10.23 16.26
CA LYS A 122 -5.35 8.90 16.80
C LYS A 122 -6.56 8.05 16.46
N THR A 123 -6.47 7.23 15.41
CA THR A 123 -7.45 6.18 15.15
C THR A 123 -7.34 5.28 16.36
N SER A 124 -8.18 5.54 17.36
CA SER A 124 -8.38 4.64 18.48
C SER A 124 -8.85 3.34 17.83
N GLN A 125 -7.91 2.43 17.60
CA GLN A 125 -8.25 1.05 17.38
C GLN A 125 -9.01 0.67 18.64
N LYS A 126 -10.34 0.67 18.54
CA LYS A 126 -11.22 0.32 19.65
C LYS A 126 -11.01 -1.17 19.88
N ILE A 127 -10.17 -1.48 20.85
CA ILE A 127 -9.98 -2.86 21.28
C ILE A 127 -11.33 -3.32 21.85
N ASP A 128 -11.86 -4.42 21.32
CA ASP A 128 -13.03 -5.07 21.89
C ASP A 128 -12.62 -5.74 23.20
N VAL A 129 -12.84 -5.02 24.29
CA VAL A 129 -12.50 -5.46 25.65
C VAL A 129 -13.27 -6.73 26.03
N ASP A 130 -14.47 -6.93 25.49
CA ASP A 130 -15.28 -8.12 25.79
C ASP A 130 -14.72 -9.36 25.07
N ALA A 131 -14.35 -9.22 23.80
CA ALA A 131 -13.64 -10.27 23.08
C ALA A 131 -12.32 -10.64 23.77
N ALA A 132 -11.53 -9.65 24.20
CA ALA A 132 -10.28 -9.88 24.93
C ALA A 132 -10.53 -10.64 26.26
N LYS A 133 -11.57 -10.27 27.02
CA LYS A 133 -11.95 -11.00 28.24
C LYS A 133 -12.33 -12.45 27.96
N ARG A 134 -13.11 -12.71 26.91
CA ARG A 134 -13.48 -14.08 26.51
C ARG A 134 -12.25 -14.90 26.13
N MET A 135 -11.28 -14.32 25.44
CA MET A 135 -10.02 -14.99 25.08
C MET A 135 -9.22 -15.38 26.33
N VAL A 136 -9.10 -14.47 27.31
CA VAL A 136 -8.41 -14.74 28.57
C VAL A 136 -9.14 -15.81 29.38
N HIS A 137 -10.48 -15.75 29.47
CA HIS A 137 -11.27 -16.76 30.17
C HIS A 137 -11.20 -18.13 29.51
N ALA A 138 -11.26 -18.21 28.18
CA ALA A 138 -11.10 -19.47 27.45
C ALA A 138 -9.72 -20.10 27.74
N ALA A 139 -8.65 -19.30 27.63
CA ALA A 139 -7.29 -19.76 27.91
C ALA A 139 -7.10 -20.22 29.37
N ALA A 140 -7.65 -19.48 30.34
CA ALA A 140 -7.56 -19.84 31.76
C ALA A 140 -8.43 -21.05 32.13
N SER A 141 -9.59 -21.24 31.47
CA SER A 141 -10.49 -22.38 31.73
C SER A 141 -10.01 -23.70 31.12
N LEU A 142 -9.16 -23.66 30.08
CA LEU A 142 -8.52 -24.83 29.48
C LEU A 142 -7.35 -25.41 30.32
N GLY A 143 -7.20 -24.98 31.57
CA GLY A 143 -6.07 -25.29 32.46
C GLY A 143 -5.90 -26.75 32.93
N LYS A 144 -6.31 -27.76 32.15
CA LYS A 144 -5.98 -29.18 32.43
C LYS A 144 -5.68 -30.05 31.19
N HIS A 145 -5.78 -29.53 29.96
CA HIS A 145 -5.49 -30.30 28.75
C HIS A 145 -4.86 -29.43 27.65
N THR A 146 -3.83 -28.66 28.00
CA THR A 146 -2.91 -28.22 26.95
C THR A 146 -2.12 -29.45 26.51
N ARG A 147 -1.90 -29.61 25.21
CA ARG A 147 -1.12 -30.71 24.59
C ARG A 147 0.32 -30.87 25.16
N PHE A 148 0.73 -30.01 26.08
CA PHE A 148 2.01 -30.04 26.77
C PHE A 148 1.99 -30.82 28.10
N ASP A 149 0.83 -31.32 28.54
CA ASP A 149 0.67 -32.00 29.84
C ASP A 149 0.35 -33.50 29.71
N GLU A 150 0.92 -34.17 28.70
CA GLU A 150 0.89 -35.64 28.60
C GLU A 150 2.30 -36.25 28.58
N GLU A 151 2.43 -37.32 29.39
CA GLU A 151 3.52 -38.32 29.49
C GLU A 151 4.67 -38.13 30.50
N LYS A 152 4.33 -38.37 31.77
CA LYS A 152 5.14 -39.22 32.66
C LYS A 152 4.25 -40.23 33.38
N SER A 153 3.74 -41.22 32.67
CA SER A 153 3.16 -42.42 33.27
C SER A 153 3.25 -43.59 32.30
N HIS A 154 4.26 -44.44 32.51
CA HIS A 154 4.40 -45.73 31.85
C HIS A 154 3.40 -46.73 32.47
N PRO A 155 2.65 -47.49 31.66
CA PRO A 155 2.18 -48.82 32.03
C PRO A 155 3.13 -49.89 31.48
N PRO A 156 3.41 -50.98 32.22
CA PRO A 156 4.24 -52.07 31.73
C PRO A 156 3.49 -52.91 30.70
N VAL A 157 4.23 -53.22 29.63
CA VAL A 157 3.88 -54.11 28.52
C VAL A 157 3.57 -55.53 29.01
N GLN A 158 2.48 -56.13 28.50
CA GLN A 158 2.35 -57.57 28.30
C GLN A 158 1.79 -57.88 26.90
N GLN A 159 2.33 -58.95 26.32
CA GLN A 159 2.34 -59.37 24.92
C GLN A 159 1.00 -59.95 24.38
N PRO A 160 0.86 -60.12 23.05
CA PRO A 160 -0.40 -60.48 22.38
C PRO A 160 -0.66 -61.99 22.37
N PRO A 161 -1.90 -62.40 22.07
CA PRO A 161 -2.04 -63.43 21.04
C PRO A 161 -3.14 -63.11 20.01
N SER A 162 -2.83 -63.53 18.79
CA SER A 162 -3.66 -63.60 17.59
C SER A 162 -5.00 -64.33 17.81
N GLN A 163 -6.04 -63.94 17.08
CA GLN A 163 -6.71 -64.80 16.09
C GLN A 163 -7.76 -64.03 15.28
N ASN A 164 -7.89 -64.47 14.03
CA ASN A 164 -8.76 -63.96 12.97
C ASN A 164 -10.24 -64.06 13.35
N ASP A 165 -11.06 -63.14 12.84
CA ASP A 165 -12.18 -63.54 11.98
C ASP A 165 -12.70 -62.39 11.13
N VAL A 166 -12.83 -62.70 9.84
CA VAL A 166 -13.41 -61.87 8.79
C VAL A 166 -14.93 -62.00 8.90
N HIS A 167 -15.66 -60.88 8.95
CA HIS A 167 -16.96 -60.84 8.31
C HIS A 167 -17.28 -59.45 7.74
N GLU A 168 -17.59 -59.51 6.45
CA GLU A 168 -17.98 -58.49 5.49
C GLU A 168 -19.47 -58.14 5.63
N GLU A 169 -19.79 -56.82 5.68
CA GLU A 169 -20.95 -56.03 5.19
C GLU A 169 -22.42 -56.55 5.39
N PRO A 170 -23.48 -55.68 5.46
CA PRO A 170 -23.64 -54.45 4.67
C PRO A 170 -24.36 -53.21 5.28
N VAL A 171 -24.05 -52.07 4.65
CA VAL A 171 -24.84 -50.86 4.33
C VAL A 171 -26.28 -50.68 4.89
N GLN A 172 -26.54 -49.55 5.58
CA GLN A 172 -27.79 -48.73 5.49
C GLN A 172 -27.48 -47.24 5.81
N SER A 173 -27.29 -46.36 4.81
CA SER A 173 -28.27 -45.42 4.22
C SER A 173 -28.88 -44.35 5.14
N ALA A 174 -28.61 -43.08 4.81
CA ALA A 174 -29.02 -41.80 5.43
C ALA A 174 -30.56 -41.54 5.45
N PRO A 175 -31.05 -40.37 5.95
CA PRO A 175 -31.04 -39.16 5.11
C PRO A 175 -30.95 -37.79 5.81
N SER A 176 -30.40 -36.85 5.03
CA SER A 176 -30.39 -35.40 5.20
C SER A 176 -31.80 -34.79 5.10
N LYS A 177 -32.06 -33.67 5.79
CA LYS A 177 -33.18 -32.75 5.48
C LYS A 177 -32.69 -31.31 5.27
N LYS A 178 -32.49 -30.96 4.00
CA LYS A 178 -32.58 -29.58 3.48
C LYS A 178 -34.06 -29.17 3.45
N LYS A 179 -34.42 -27.98 3.94
CA LYS A 179 -35.68 -27.29 3.60
C LYS A 179 -35.36 -25.96 2.92
N LYS A 180 -35.56 -25.92 1.60
CA LYS A 180 -35.77 -24.69 0.80
C LYS A 180 -37.19 -24.18 1.09
N LYS A 181 -37.37 -22.87 1.28
CA LYS A 181 -38.68 -22.21 1.16
C LYS A 181 -38.58 -21.15 0.06
N LEU A 182 -39.40 -21.35 -0.96
CA LEU A 182 -39.65 -20.48 -2.11
C LEU A 182 -40.99 -19.73 -1.86
N LEU A 183 -41.28 -18.75 -2.72
CA LEU A 183 -42.42 -17.80 -2.80
C LEU A 183 -42.14 -16.43 -2.15
N SER A 184 -42.38 -15.29 -2.80
CA SER A 184 -43.27 -14.99 -3.94
C SER A 184 -42.95 -13.65 -4.61
N ARG A 185 -43.28 -13.57 -5.91
CA ARG A 185 -43.38 -12.40 -6.79
C ARG A 185 -44.15 -11.24 -6.13
N GLN A 186 -43.71 -10.00 -6.35
CA GLN A 186 -44.61 -8.88 -6.59
C GLN A 186 -43.97 -7.89 -7.57
N ALA A 187 -44.78 -7.47 -8.54
CA ALA A 187 -44.44 -6.64 -9.69
C ALA A 187 -44.68 -5.14 -9.40
N LYS A 188 -43.98 -4.31 -10.19
CA LYS A 188 -44.04 -2.84 -10.35
C LYS A 188 -45.45 -2.28 -10.59
N PRO A 189 -45.68 -0.97 -10.35
CA PRO A 189 -45.58 0.03 -11.43
C PRO A 189 -44.91 1.35 -10.97
N SER A 190 -43.96 1.94 -11.71
CA SER A 190 -44.17 2.94 -12.78
C SER A 190 -45.11 4.09 -12.41
N LYS A 191 -44.54 5.27 -12.12
CA LYS A 191 -45.22 6.56 -12.38
C LYS A 191 -44.20 7.60 -12.86
N LYS A 192 -44.47 8.09 -14.07
CA LYS A 192 -43.88 9.24 -14.76
C LYS A 192 -44.42 10.55 -14.16
N ASN A 193 -43.59 11.58 -14.29
CA ASN A 193 -43.73 13.02 -14.09
C ASN A 193 -45.10 13.64 -14.46
N PRO A 194 -45.33 14.90 -14.06
CA PRO A 194 -44.90 16.06 -14.86
C PRO A 194 -43.72 16.84 -14.26
#